data_AF-A0A950ZGF5-F1
#
_entry.id   AF-A0A950ZGF5-F1
#
_cell.length_a   1.000
_cell.length_b   1.000
_cell.length_c   1.000
_cell.angle_alpha   90.00
_cell.angle_beta   90.00
_cell.angle_gamma   90.00
#
_symmetry.space_group_name_H-M   'P 1'
#
loop_
_entity.id
_entity.type
_entity.pdbx_description
1 polymer ?
#
loop_
_entity_poly.entity_id
_entity_poly.type
_entity_poly.pdbx_seq_one_letter_code
_entity_poly.pdbx_strand_id
1 'polypeptide(L)'
;MSRAFLSTYRPLCGARAGREASARHGLLPFIDGSCQREPDLEAKFPTISALCRVKRFAPRLQKCDRVAYMTKLGRYDEREAHWRLTALLTVLERFESHAGAAEWHRARGLALPRNCMVDRNPPLPLDFTDLTQKDLRVWEGSYRRRAAICNAMLVCRADFRELREPPRITRADWKAWNGGVPGTQTPPSLKDDLWQHLEDRAHGRA
;
A
#
# COMPACT_ATOMS: atom_id res chain seq x y z
N MET A 1 -9.55 -2.87 21.54
CA MET A 1 -8.93 -4.02 20.82
C MET A 1 -8.43 -3.52 19.48
N SER A 2 -7.16 -3.81 19.15
CA SER A 2 -6.59 -3.54 17.83
C SER A 2 -7.23 -4.42 16.78
N ARG A 3 -7.69 -3.86 15.66
CA ARG A 3 -8.27 -4.63 14.56
C ARG A 3 -7.20 -4.90 13.51
N ALA A 4 -7.35 -6.01 12.79
CA ALA A 4 -6.54 -6.33 11.63
C ALA A 4 -7.35 -6.09 10.35
N PHE A 5 -6.71 -5.66 9.26
CA PHE A 5 -7.36 -5.41 7.97
C PHE A 5 -6.55 -5.98 6.82
N LEU A 6 -7.23 -6.32 5.72
CA LEU A 6 -6.59 -6.72 4.47
C LEU A 6 -6.85 -5.71 3.35
N SER A 7 -5.79 -5.18 2.75
CA SER A 7 -5.89 -4.26 1.62
C SER A 7 -5.05 -4.73 0.43
N THR A 8 -5.52 -4.38 -0.77
CA THR A 8 -4.83 -4.66 -2.03
C THR A 8 -4.54 -3.40 -2.81
N TYR A 9 -3.40 -3.37 -3.49
CA TYR A 9 -3.01 -2.31 -4.42
C TYR A 9 -2.49 -2.89 -5.75
N ARG A 10 -2.27 -2.03 -6.75
CA ARG A 10 -1.66 -2.46 -8.01
C ARG A 10 -0.14 -2.22 -7.91
N PRO A 11 0.69 -3.26 -7.91
CA PRO A 11 2.13 -3.07 -7.93
C PRO A 11 2.58 -2.53 -9.28
N LEU A 12 3.73 -1.84 -9.30
CA LEU A 12 4.36 -1.29 -10.50
C LEU A 12 4.56 -2.36 -11.57
N CYS A 13 5.11 -3.53 -11.21
CA CYS A 13 5.32 -4.64 -12.14
C CYS A 13 4.02 -5.24 -12.73
N GLY A 14 2.86 -4.88 -12.20
CA GLY A 14 1.56 -5.33 -12.68
C GLY A 14 1.22 -4.82 -14.09
N ALA A 15 1.89 -3.79 -14.58
CA ALA A 15 1.77 -3.29 -15.95
C ALA A 15 3.10 -3.41 -16.71
N ARG A 16 3.02 -3.51 -18.05
CA ARG A 16 4.22 -3.52 -18.91
C ARG A 16 5.06 -2.26 -18.69
N ALA A 17 4.44 -1.09 -18.73
CA ALA A 17 5.13 0.19 -18.51
C ALA A 17 5.84 0.25 -17.15
N GLY A 18 5.21 -0.29 -16.09
CA GLY A 18 5.84 -0.33 -14.78
C GLY A 18 7.01 -1.32 -14.69
N ARG A 19 6.97 -2.46 -15.41
CA ARG A 19 8.16 -3.33 -15.55
C ARG A 19 9.29 -2.64 -16.28
N GLU A 20 9.00 -1.91 -17.35
CA GLU A 20 9.97 -1.12 -18.10
C GLU A 20 10.57 0.00 -17.22
N ALA A 21 9.74 0.69 -16.44
CA ALA A 21 10.17 1.70 -15.47
C ALA A 21 11.07 1.10 -14.38
N SER A 22 10.71 -0.07 -13.84
CA SER A 22 11.50 -0.81 -12.85
C SER A 22 12.87 -1.17 -13.39
N ALA A 23 12.95 -1.72 -14.61
CA ALA A 23 14.22 -2.05 -15.26
C ALA A 23 15.07 -0.81 -15.54
N ARG A 24 14.46 0.28 -16.04
CA ARG A 24 15.17 1.51 -16.42
C ARG A 24 15.71 2.30 -15.23
N HIS A 25 14.95 2.36 -14.14
CA HIS A 25 15.23 3.23 -12.99
C HIS A 25 15.66 2.46 -11.74
N GLY A 26 15.81 1.14 -11.81
CA GLY A 26 16.18 0.30 -10.67
C GLY A 26 15.11 0.26 -9.56
N LEU A 27 13.84 0.47 -9.91
CA LEU A 27 12.75 0.49 -8.93
C LEU A 27 12.38 -0.93 -8.49
N LEU A 28 11.97 -1.09 -7.24
CA LEU A 28 11.48 -2.36 -6.72
C LEU A 28 10.14 -2.73 -7.41
N PRO A 29 9.98 -3.95 -7.91
CA PRO A 29 8.83 -4.33 -8.74
C PRO A 29 7.48 -4.22 -8.02
N PHE A 30 7.45 -4.43 -6.71
CA PHE A 30 6.20 -4.47 -5.93
C PHE A 30 5.89 -3.18 -5.16
N ILE A 31 6.51 -2.05 -5.48
CA ILE A 31 6.01 -0.73 -5.03
C ILE A 31 4.68 -0.39 -5.70
N ASP A 32 3.90 0.53 -5.15
CA ASP A 32 2.65 0.98 -5.79
C ASP A 32 2.93 1.62 -7.15
N GLY A 33 2.12 1.33 -8.17
CA GLY A 33 2.35 1.78 -9.54
C GLY A 33 2.06 3.26 -9.80
N SER A 34 1.47 3.99 -8.85
CA SER A 34 0.97 5.34 -9.12
C SER A 34 2.00 6.45 -8.90
N CYS A 35 1.71 7.65 -9.42
CA CYS A 35 2.56 8.83 -9.25
C CYS A 35 2.63 9.33 -7.79
N GLN A 36 1.63 8.99 -6.96
CA GLN A 36 1.59 9.21 -5.51
C GLN A 36 1.36 7.85 -4.84
N ARG A 37 2.45 7.14 -4.55
CA ARG A 37 2.46 5.76 -4.04
C ARG A 37 1.41 5.53 -2.95
N GLU A 38 0.41 4.67 -3.17
CA GLU A 38 -0.66 4.39 -2.21
C GLU A 38 -0.95 2.89 -2.05
N PRO A 39 -0.51 2.25 -0.94
CA PRO A 39 0.27 2.82 0.16
C PRO A 39 1.69 3.21 -0.29
N ASP A 40 2.33 4.10 0.46
CA ASP A 40 3.78 4.28 0.32
C ASP A 40 4.48 3.30 1.26
N LEU A 41 5.02 2.22 0.67
CA LEU A 41 5.79 1.21 1.37
C LEU A 41 7.31 1.48 1.29
N GLU A 42 7.74 2.48 0.52
CA GLU A 42 9.17 2.80 0.30
C GLU A 42 9.73 3.61 1.47
N ALA A 43 8.89 4.44 2.10
CA ALA A 43 9.27 5.23 3.27
C ALA A 43 9.76 4.36 4.45
N LYS A 44 10.65 4.92 5.30
CA LYS A 44 11.12 4.25 6.53
C LYS A 44 9.96 3.87 7.46
N PHE A 45 9.00 4.77 7.58
CA PHE A 45 7.71 4.54 8.22
C PHE A 45 6.65 4.57 7.11
N PRO A 46 6.17 3.40 6.64
CA PRO A 46 5.17 3.33 5.59
C PRO A 46 3.93 4.15 5.93
N THR A 47 3.25 4.63 4.90
CA THR A 47 2.07 5.47 5.09
C THR A 47 0.88 4.99 4.28
N ILE A 48 -0.28 5.13 4.91
CA ILE A 48 -1.58 4.86 4.32
C ILE A 48 -2.36 6.16 4.31
N SER A 49 -2.97 6.50 3.18
CA SER A 49 -3.78 7.71 3.08
C SER A 49 -5.14 7.41 2.44
N ALA A 50 -6.02 8.41 2.42
CA ALA A 50 -7.31 8.29 1.76
C ALA A 50 -7.23 8.46 0.22
N LEU A 51 -6.04 8.59 -0.37
CA LEU A 51 -5.89 8.90 -1.80
C LEU A 51 -6.47 7.86 -2.76
N CYS A 52 -6.44 6.57 -2.43
CA CYS A 52 -6.98 5.53 -3.30
C CYS A 52 -8.50 5.30 -3.07
N ARG A 53 -8.93 5.33 -1.80
CA ARG A 53 -10.24 4.77 -1.38
C ARG A 53 -11.10 5.74 -0.58
N VAL A 54 -10.68 7.00 -0.48
CA VAL A 54 -11.36 8.09 0.20
C VAL A 54 -11.90 7.62 1.57
N LYS A 55 -13.23 7.53 1.72
CA LYS A 55 -13.90 7.19 2.98
C LYS A 55 -13.88 5.70 3.35
N ARG A 56 -13.42 4.80 2.48
CA ARG A 56 -13.64 3.35 2.65
C ARG A 56 -12.59 2.63 3.49
N PHE A 57 -11.42 3.23 3.71
CA PHE A 57 -10.32 2.54 4.40
C PHE A 57 -9.55 3.41 5.40
N ALA A 58 -8.66 4.30 4.95
CA ALA A 58 -7.82 5.12 5.83
C ALA A 58 -8.58 5.79 7.00
N PRO A 59 -9.76 6.44 6.80
CA PRO A 59 -10.48 7.04 7.92
C PRO A 59 -11.05 6.04 8.94
N ARG A 60 -11.08 4.73 8.66
CA ARG A 60 -11.54 3.70 9.61
C ARG A 60 -10.45 3.22 10.55
N LEU A 61 -9.18 3.39 10.18
CA LEU A 61 -8.03 2.88 10.92
C LEU A 61 -7.71 3.79 12.11
N GLN A 62 -7.27 3.17 13.20
CA GLN A 62 -6.87 3.81 14.44
C GLN A 62 -5.46 3.38 14.84
N LYS A 63 -4.86 4.10 15.80
CA LYS A 63 -3.59 3.72 16.40
C LYS A 63 -3.65 2.27 16.90
N CYS A 64 -2.55 1.53 16.70
CA CYS A 64 -2.41 0.11 16.96
C CYS A 64 -3.24 -0.84 16.07
N ASP A 65 -4.06 -0.35 15.13
CA ASP A 65 -4.65 -1.24 14.12
C ASP A 65 -3.54 -1.83 13.23
N ARG A 66 -3.77 -3.05 12.75
CA ARG A 66 -2.87 -3.81 11.89
C ARG A 66 -3.40 -3.87 10.46
N VAL A 67 -2.52 -3.81 9.46
CA VAL A 67 -2.90 -3.85 8.05
C VAL A 67 -1.95 -4.75 7.28
N ALA A 68 -2.50 -5.77 6.64
CA ALA A 68 -1.79 -6.57 5.65
C ALA A 68 -2.01 -5.93 4.27
N TYR A 69 -0.92 -5.66 3.58
CA TYR A 69 -0.93 -5.23 2.18
C TYR A 69 -0.47 -6.35 1.28
N MET A 70 -1.22 -6.53 0.20
CA MET A 70 -0.85 -7.41 -0.89
C MET A 70 -1.17 -6.77 -2.23
N THR A 71 -0.64 -7.37 -3.29
CA THR A 71 -1.00 -6.97 -4.63
C THR A 71 -2.45 -7.34 -4.96
N LYS A 72 -3.01 -6.81 -6.03
CA LYS A 72 -4.20 -7.42 -6.67
C LYS A 72 -3.85 -8.84 -7.16
N LEU A 73 -4.86 -9.59 -7.59
CA LEU A 73 -4.63 -10.87 -8.27
C LEU A 73 -3.94 -10.59 -9.62
N GLY A 74 -2.80 -11.21 -9.87
CA GLY A 74 -2.03 -11.03 -11.10
C GLY A 74 -1.02 -12.15 -11.31
N ARG A 75 -0.47 -12.25 -12.52
CA ARG A 75 0.50 -13.31 -12.87
C ARG A 75 1.93 -12.96 -12.45
N TYR A 76 2.32 -11.69 -12.47
CA TYR A 76 3.65 -11.22 -12.03
C TYR A 76 4.81 -12.08 -12.58
N ASP A 77 4.81 -12.30 -13.90
CA ASP A 77 5.77 -13.13 -14.64
C ASP A 77 5.76 -14.64 -14.29
N GLU A 78 4.76 -15.11 -13.54
CA GLU A 78 4.46 -16.53 -13.34
C GLU A 78 3.31 -17.05 -14.22
N ARG A 79 3.19 -18.38 -14.30
CA ARG A 79 2.12 -19.04 -15.07
C ARG A 79 0.73 -18.82 -14.45
N GLU A 80 0.64 -18.87 -13.12
CA GLU A 80 -0.61 -18.80 -12.40
C GLU A 80 -0.82 -17.45 -11.74
N ALA A 81 -2.06 -16.97 -11.76
CA ALA A 81 -2.41 -15.73 -11.07
C ALA A 81 -2.42 -15.95 -9.55
N HIS A 82 -1.77 -15.05 -8.83
CA HIS A 82 -1.60 -15.09 -7.38
C HIS A 82 -1.60 -13.68 -6.79
N TRP A 83 -1.56 -13.61 -5.45
CA TRP A 83 -1.30 -12.38 -4.69
C TRP A 83 0.13 -12.44 -4.15
N ARG A 84 0.72 -11.27 -3.91
CA ARG A 84 2.01 -11.13 -3.24
C ARG A 84 1.82 -10.37 -1.94
N LEU A 85 2.17 -10.97 -0.81
CA LEU A 85 2.12 -10.32 0.51
C LEU A 85 3.32 -9.40 0.63
N THR A 86 3.11 -8.09 0.62
CA THR A 86 4.21 -7.11 0.50
C THR A 86 4.50 -6.39 1.80
N ALA A 87 3.53 -6.27 2.69
CA ALA A 87 3.76 -5.72 4.02
C ALA A 87 2.75 -6.18 5.07
N LEU A 88 3.22 -6.28 6.31
CA LEU A 88 2.40 -6.30 7.52
C LEU A 88 2.74 -5.04 8.31
N LEU A 89 1.74 -4.19 8.51
CA LEU A 89 1.91 -2.86 9.10
C LEU A 89 1.14 -2.74 10.41
N THR A 90 1.72 -2.03 11.37
CA THR A 90 1.02 -1.55 12.57
C THR A 90 0.93 -0.03 12.52
N VAL A 91 -0.27 0.53 12.69
CA VAL A 91 -0.48 1.99 12.74
C VAL A 91 0.14 2.55 14.02
N LEU A 92 1.15 3.39 13.86
CA LEU A 92 1.81 4.08 14.98
C LEU A 92 1.07 5.36 15.35
N GLU A 93 0.63 6.11 14.35
CA GLU A 93 -0.02 7.39 14.55
C GLU A 93 -1.01 7.70 13.44
N ARG A 94 -2.09 8.40 13.80
CA ARG A 94 -3.13 8.85 12.88
C ARG A 94 -3.17 10.37 12.90
N PHE A 95 -3.07 10.96 11.71
CA PHE A 95 -3.22 12.39 11.50
C PHE A 95 -4.51 12.67 10.75
N GLU A 96 -5.21 13.72 11.17
CA GLU A 96 -6.38 14.24 10.45
C GLU A 96 -5.99 15.19 9.31
N SER A 97 -4.69 15.41 9.09
CA SER A 97 -4.18 16.20 7.97
C SER A 97 -2.84 15.68 7.44
N HIS A 98 -2.62 15.85 6.13
CA HIS A 98 -1.32 15.61 5.51
C HIS A 98 -0.24 16.55 6.09
N ALA A 99 -0.60 17.79 6.45
CA ALA A 99 0.32 18.74 7.07
C ALA A 99 0.87 18.23 8.41
N GLY A 100 0.01 17.72 9.31
CA GLY A 100 0.45 17.16 10.58
C GLY A 100 1.34 15.93 10.41
N ALA A 101 1.01 15.05 9.46
CA ALA A 101 1.89 13.92 9.12
C ALA A 101 3.25 14.38 8.55
N ALA A 102 3.28 15.45 7.75
CA ALA A 102 4.50 16.01 7.21
C ALA A 102 5.39 16.62 8.30
N GLU A 103 4.81 17.34 9.25
CA GLU A 103 5.51 17.87 10.42
C GLU A 103 6.12 16.75 11.26
N TRP A 104 5.39 15.65 11.48
CA TRP A 104 5.89 14.49 12.21
C TRP A 104 7.15 13.88 11.57
N HIS A 105 7.19 13.80 10.24
CA HIS A 105 8.34 13.32 9.47
C HIS A 105 9.51 14.31 9.55
N ARG A 106 9.25 15.60 9.30
CA ARG A 106 10.27 16.65 9.33
C ARG A 106 10.94 16.78 10.69
N ALA A 107 10.16 16.72 11.78
CA ALA A 107 10.68 16.74 13.15
C ALA A 107 11.62 15.57 13.47
N ARG A 108 11.61 14.51 12.65
CA ARG A 108 12.48 13.32 12.77
C ARG A 108 13.58 13.28 11.71
N GLY A 109 13.74 14.35 10.92
CA GLY A 109 14.72 14.39 9.82
C GLY A 109 14.41 13.38 8.71
N LEU A 110 13.15 12.98 8.53
CA LEU A 110 12.74 12.01 7.53
C LEU A 110 12.26 12.69 6.26
N ALA A 111 12.52 12.06 5.12
CA ALA A 111 11.88 12.41 3.85
C ALA A 111 10.36 12.23 3.95
N LEU A 112 9.62 13.05 3.21
CA LEU A 112 8.17 12.93 3.12
C LEU A 112 7.80 11.71 2.26
N PRO A 113 6.81 10.92 2.69
CA PRO A 113 6.26 9.86 1.86
C PRO A 113 5.52 10.46 0.65
N ARG A 114 5.49 9.74 -0.46
CA ARG A 114 4.94 10.21 -1.75
C ARG A 114 3.44 10.48 -1.66
N ASN A 115 2.67 9.70 -0.92
CA ASN A 115 1.25 10.00 -0.68
C ASN A 115 1.00 11.16 0.31
N CYS A 116 2.02 11.90 0.75
CA CYS A 116 1.82 13.10 1.55
C CYS A 116 1.50 14.31 0.66
N MET A 117 0.22 14.70 0.61
CA MET A 117 -0.25 15.82 -0.22
C MET A 117 0.00 17.18 0.45
N VAL A 118 1.26 17.61 0.49
CA VAL A 118 1.68 18.93 0.94
C VAL A 118 2.52 19.63 -0.12
N ASP A 119 2.64 20.95 0.00
CA ASP A 119 3.52 21.70 -0.88
C ASP A 119 4.97 21.22 -0.78
N ARG A 120 5.68 21.28 -1.92
CA ARG A 120 7.04 20.78 -2.09
C ARG A 120 7.19 19.26 -1.94
N ASN A 121 6.12 18.50 -2.16
CA ASN A 121 6.16 17.04 -2.36
C ASN A 121 5.48 16.66 -3.70
N PRO A 122 6.15 16.95 -4.85
CA PRO A 122 5.55 16.75 -6.16
C PRO A 122 5.33 15.25 -6.47
N PRO A 123 4.36 14.92 -7.34
CA PRO A 123 4.17 13.56 -7.80
C PRO A 123 5.39 13.08 -8.59
N LEU A 124 5.57 11.77 -8.65
CA LEU A 124 6.60 11.18 -9.49
C LEU A 124 6.34 11.46 -10.98
N PRO A 125 7.40 11.65 -11.80
CA PRO A 125 7.26 11.71 -13.25
C PRO A 125 6.64 10.42 -13.79
N LEU A 126 5.94 10.51 -14.92
CA LEU A 126 5.22 9.38 -15.52
C LEU A 126 6.12 8.16 -15.80
N ASP A 127 7.40 8.40 -16.12
CA ASP A 127 8.40 7.36 -16.38
C ASP A 127 8.71 6.47 -15.16
N PHE A 128 8.25 6.84 -13.96
CA PHE A 128 8.39 6.07 -12.71
C PHE A 128 7.10 5.35 -12.29
N THR A 129 6.09 5.33 -13.17
CA THR A 129 4.73 4.84 -12.90
C THR A 129 4.33 3.68 -13.80
N ASP A 130 3.17 3.10 -13.55
CA ASP A 130 2.55 2.06 -14.38
C ASP A 130 1.81 2.61 -15.61
N LEU A 131 1.83 3.94 -15.82
CA LEU A 131 1.13 4.67 -16.90
C LEU A 131 -0.38 4.41 -16.99
N THR A 132 -1.02 4.03 -15.89
CA THR A 132 -2.49 3.88 -15.85
C THR A 132 -3.23 5.19 -16.07
N GLN A 133 -2.58 6.31 -15.78
CA GLN A 133 -2.98 7.65 -16.19
C GLN A 133 -1.79 8.29 -16.90
N LYS A 134 -2.04 8.86 -18.08
CA LYS A 134 -1.02 9.43 -18.98
C LYS A 134 -0.85 10.93 -18.82
N ASP A 135 -1.77 11.59 -18.13
CA ASP A 135 -1.68 13.01 -17.78
C ASP A 135 -1.43 13.15 -16.28
N LEU A 136 -0.22 13.59 -15.94
CA LEU A 136 0.21 13.77 -14.56
C LEU A 136 -0.62 14.83 -13.83
N ARG A 137 -1.04 15.90 -14.51
CA ARG A 137 -1.85 16.98 -13.92
C ARG A 137 -3.25 16.46 -13.57
N VAL A 138 -3.84 15.66 -14.46
CA VAL A 138 -5.13 15.01 -14.20
C VAL A 138 -5.02 14.02 -13.04
N TRP A 139 -3.93 13.24 -12.99
CA TRP A 139 -3.70 12.27 -11.91
C TRP A 139 -3.55 12.97 -10.55
N GLU A 140 -2.63 13.94 -10.47
CA GLU A 140 -2.36 14.71 -9.27
C GLU A 140 -3.61 15.47 -8.82
N GLY A 141 -4.32 16.12 -9.75
CA GLY A 141 -5.55 16.83 -9.45
C GLY A 141 -6.62 15.92 -8.86
N SER A 142 -6.72 14.67 -9.31
CA SER A 142 -7.60 13.67 -8.71
C SER A 142 -7.22 13.36 -7.26
N TYR A 143 -5.93 13.18 -6.97
CA TYR A 143 -5.44 12.94 -5.61
C TYR A 143 -5.64 14.15 -4.71
N ARG A 144 -5.37 15.38 -5.18
CA ARG A 144 -5.64 16.62 -4.42
C ARG A 144 -7.12 16.74 -4.05
N ARG A 145 -8.03 16.46 -5.00
CA ARG A 145 -9.48 16.44 -4.71
C ARG A 145 -9.84 15.41 -3.64
N ARG A 146 -9.25 14.20 -3.69
CA ARG A 146 -9.53 13.15 -2.70
C ARG A 146 -8.99 13.49 -1.32
N ALA A 147 -7.78 14.05 -1.24
CA ALA A 147 -7.22 14.56 0.01
C ALA A 147 -8.17 15.60 0.61
N ALA A 148 -8.62 16.60 -0.17
CA ALA A 148 -9.58 17.60 0.30
C ALA A 148 -10.89 17.02 0.88
N ILE A 149 -11.35 15.86 0.38
CA ILE A 149 -12.53 15.16 0.91
C ILE A 149 -12.21 14.37 2.19
N CYS A 150 -11.03 13.77 2.27
CA CYS A 150 -10.58 13.00 3.41
C CYS A 150 -9.06 13.14 3.57
N ASN A 151 -8.65 13.89 4.58
CA ASN A 151 -7.24 14.23 4.81
C ASN A 151 -6.52 13.24 5.75
N ALA A 152 -7.17 12.10 6.06
CA ALA A 152 -6.63 11.13 6.99
C ALA A 152 -5.34 10.51 6.43
N MET A 153 -4.27 10.60 7.22
CA MET A 153 -2.96 10.06 6.90
C MET A 153 -2.40 9.32 8.09
N LEU A 154 -1.93 8.11 7.85
CA LEU A 154 -1.55 7.16 8.88
C LEU A 154 -0.07 6.86 8.70
N VAL A 155 0.67 6.92 9.79
CA VAL A 155 2.08 6.54 9.83
C VAL A 155 2.18 5.18 10.50
N CYS A 156 2.88 4.26 9.85
CA CYS A 156 2.97 2.86 10.26
C CYS A 156 4.41 2.44 10.55
N ARG A 157 4.53 1.41 11.39
CA ARG A 157 5.71 0.55 11.45
C ARG A 157 5.47 -0.63 10.51
N ALA A 158 6.50 -1.04 9.78
CA ALA A 158 6.48 -2.33 9.09
C ALA A 158 6.98 -3.42 10.05
N ASP A 159 6.10 -4.35 10.40
CA ASP A 159 6.48 -5.58 11.10
C ASP A 159 7.01 -6.61 10.08
N PHE A 160 6.55 -6.51 8.83
CA PHE A 160 7.12 -7.19 7.66
C PHE A 160 7.06 -6.27 6.43
N ARG A 161 8.08 -6.30 5.58
CA ARG A 161 8.09 -5.62 4.26
C ARG A 161 9.07 -6.30 3.30
N GLU A 162 8.56 -6.75 2.16
CA GLU A 162 9.35 -7.28 1.04
C GLU A 162 8.74 -6.76 -0.27
N LEU A 163 9.54 -6.08 -1.10
CA LEU A 163 9.08 -5.38 -2.31
C LEU A 163 9.82 -5.81 -3.59
N ARG A 164 10.81 -6.69 -3.46
CA ARG A 164 11.54 -7.34 -4.55
C ARG A 164 10.91 -8.68 -4.89
N GLU A 165 10.82 -9.57 -3.90
CA GLU A 165 10.31 -10.94 -4.07
C GLU A 165 9.36 -11.33 -2.94
N PRO A 166 8.18 -10.70 -2.84
CA PRO A 166 7.29 -10.93 -1.71
C PRO A 166 6.69 -12.34 -1.73
N PRO A 167 6.37 -12.93 -0.56
CA PRO A 167 5.74 -14.23 -0.47
C PRO A 167 4.48 -14.34 -1.34
N ARG A 168 4.40 -15.42 -2.11
CA ARG A 168 3.23 -15.75 -2.95
C ARG A 168 2.09 -16.25 -2.06
N ILE A 169 0.87 -15.84 -2.37
CA ILE A 169 -0.39 -16.39 -1.81
C ILE A 169 -1.29 -16.79 -2.98
N THR A 170 -1.78 -18.00 -2.97
CA THR A 170 -2.61 -18.60 -4.03
C THR A 170 -4.08 -18.63 -3.65
N ARG A 171 -4.94 -19.03 -4.60
CA ARG A 171 -6.35 -19.32 -4.30
C ARG A 171 -6.51 -20.53 -3.36
N ALA A 172 -5.61 -21.51 -3.47
CA ALA A 172 -5.62 -22.68 -2.61
C ALA A 172 -5.31 -22.29 -1.15
N ASP A 173 -4.32 -21.42 -0.94
CA ASP A 173 -4.01 -20.85 0.38
C ASP A 173 -5.24 -20.16 0.98
N TRP A 174 -5.91 -19.27 0.25
CA TRP A 174 -7.12 -18.59 0.74
C TRP A 174 -8.27 -19.54 1.05
N LYS A 175 -8.46 -20.59 0.24
CA LYS A 175 -9.47 -21.61 0.49
C LYS A 175 -9.15 -22.38 1.78
N ALA A 176 -7.89 -22.68 2.04
CA ALA A 176 -7.45 -23.36 3.25
C ALA A 176 -7.60 -22.48 4.50
N TRP A 177 -7.19 -21.21 4.44
CA TRP A 177 -7.15 -20.32 5.61
C TRP A 177 -8.50 -19.67 5.95
N ASN A 178 -9.34 -19.39 4.95
CA ASN A 178 -10.53 -18.56 5.13
C ASN A 178 -11.75 -19.10 4.37
N GLY A 179 -11.66 -20.29 3.76
CA GLY A 179 -12.74 -20.86 2.92
C GLY A 179 -12.94 -20.13 1.59
N GLY A 180 -12.21 -19.04 1.34
CA GLY A 180 -12.38 -18.19 0.16
C GLY A 180 -11.58 -16.89 0.26
N VAL A 181 -11.53 -16.17 -0.85
CA VAL A 181 -10.77 -14.91 -0.96
C VAL A 181 -11.54 -13.80 -0.25
N PRO A 182 -10.94 -13.09 0.74
CA PRO A 182 -11.59 -11.97 1.38
C PRO A 182 -11.86 -10.82 0.41
N GLY A 183 -12.97 -10.10 0.59
CA GLY A 183 -13.25 -8.89 -0.18
C GLY A 183 -12.28 -7.77 0.20
N THR A 184 -11.61 -7.16 -0.78
CA THR A 184 -10.56 -6.16 -0.50
C THR A 184 -10.91 -4.76 -0.98
N GLN A 185 -12.12 -4.47 -1.47
CA GLN A 185 -12.50 -3.12 -1.93
C GLN A 185 -12.89 -2.18 -0.78
N THR A 186 -13.60 -2.73 0.22
CA THR A 186 -13.88 -2.10 1.51
C THR A 186 -13.32 -3.05 2.57
N PRO A 187 -12.04 -2.90 2.97
CA PRO A 187 -11.34 -3.90 3.76
C PRO A 187 -12.12 -4.30 5.02
N PRO A 188 -12.52 -5.57 5.19
CA PRO A 188 -13.14 -6.03 6.41
C PRO A 188 -12.09 -6.10 7.52
N SER A 189 -12.56 -6.11 8.78
CA SER A 189 -11.70 -6.55 9.87
C SER A 189 -11.46 -8.06 9.72
N LEU A 190 -10.20 -8.47 9.83
CA LEU A 190 -9.80 -9.86 9.81
C LEU A 190 -9.99 -10.48 11.20
N LYS A 191 -10.22 -11.79 11.20
CA LYS A 191 -10.12 -12.62 12.40
C LYS A 191 -8.64 -12.86 12.72
N ASP A 192 -8.33 -13.16 13.98
CA ASP A 192 -6.95 -13.32 14.44
C ASP A 192 -6.26 -14.57 13.85
N ASP A 193 -7.00 -15.65 13.62
CA ASP A 193 -6.51 -16.86 12.94
C ASP A 193 -5.99 -16.56 11.53
N LEU A 194 -6.74 -15.76 10.77
CA LEU A 194 -6.35 -15.35 9.43
C LEU A 194 -5.13 -14.43 9.44
N TRP A 195 -5.00 -13.57 10.46
CA TRP A 195 -3.81 -12.74 10.63
C TRP A 195 -2.57 -13.59 10.91
N GLN A 196 -2.70 -14.63 11.76
CA GLN A 196 -1.59 -15.54 12.07
C GLN A 196 -1.06 -16.23 10.81
N HIS A 197 -1.95 -16.71 9.92
CA HIS A 197 -1.53 -17.30 8.64
C HIS A 197 -0.72 -16.33 7.77
N LEU A 198 -1.07 -15.04 7.78
CA LEU A 198 -0.33 -14.01 7.04
C LEU A 198 1.05 -13.75 7.65
N GLU A 199 1.16 -13.72 8.98
CA GLU A 199 2.45 -13.63 9.67
C GLU A 199 3.33 -14.85 9.40
N ASP A 200 2.76 -16.05 9.43
CA ASP A 200 3.53 -17.26 9.17
C ASP A 200 4.01 -17.31 7.72
N ARG A 201 3.17 -16.91 6.76
CA ARG A 201 3.59 -16.77 5.36
C ARG A 201 4.64 -15.68 5.17
N ALA A 202 4.56 -14.57 5.91
CA ALA A 202 5.56 -13.49 5.87
C ALA A 202 6.94 -13.94 6.36
N HIS A 203 6.99 -14.84 7.35
CA HIS A 203 8.23 -15.32 7.96
C HIS A 203 8.68 -16.72 7.48
N GLY A 204 8.03 -17.26 6.44
CA GLY A 204 8.39 -18.57 5.87
C GLY A 204 8.09 -19.76 6.79
N ARG A 205 7.11 -19.62 7.70
CA ARG A 205 6.67 -20.66 8.65
C ARG A 205 5.44 -21.45 8.18
N ALA A 206 4.88 -21.12 7.01
CA ALA A 206 3.65 -21.68 6.45
C ALA A 206 3.69 -21.96 4.95
#